data_AF-A0A0M0BLN1-F1
#
_entry.id   AF-A0A0M0BLN1-F1
#
_cell.length_a   1.000
_cell.length_b   1.000
_cell.length_c   1.000
_cell.angle_alpha   90.00
_cell.angle_beta   90.00
_cell.angle_gamma   90.00
#
_symmetry.space_group_name_H-M   'P 1'
#
loop_
_entity.id
_entity.type
_entity.pdbx_description
1 polymer ?
#
loop_
_entity_poly.entity_id
_entity_poly.type
_entity_poly.pdbx_seq_one_letter_code
_entity_poly.pdbx_strand_id
1 'polypeptide(L)'
;MSRLLEDDTALRLAEGMAEEGCQVSFLFIGGGCRHAADRGLEGALRFAEGIHVLREDCRDMGLLGSLAEGVEAVDYEGWVDLLEACEKVVSWN
;
A
#
# COMPACT_ATOMS: atom_id res chain seq x y z
N MET A 1 13.43 -6.66 -12.24
CA MET A 1 12.31 -7.21 -11.45
C MET A 1 12.36 -6.56 -10.10
N SER A 2 11.30 -5.84 -9.72
CA SER A 2 11.17 -5.28 -8.38
C SER A 2 11.21 -6.40 -7.34
N ARG A 3 11.78 -6.11 -6.17
CA ARG A 3 11.86 -7.01 -5.01
C ARG A 3 10.51 -7.21 -4.31
N LEU A 4 9.43 -6.64 -4.84
CA LEU A 4 8.03 -6.83 -4.41
C LEU A 4 7.51 -8.27 -4.55
N LEU A 5 8.18 -9.13 -5.33
CA LEU A 5 7.56 -10.33 -5.95
C LEU A 5 7.93 -11.68 -5.31
N GLU A 6 8.43 -11.73 -4.07
CA GLU A 6 8.74 -13.04 -3.46
C GLU A 6 7.49 -13.76 -2.90
N ASP A 7 6.39 -13.05 -2.61
CA ASP A 7 5.10 -13.66 -2.17
C ASP A 7 3.87 -12.92 -2.76
N ASP A 8 3.62 -13.16 -4.05
CA ASP A 8 2.64 -12.46 -4.90
C ASP A 8 1.15 -12.73 -4.57
N THR A 9 0.85 -13.37 -3.45
CA THR A 9 -0.53 -13.83 -3.14
C THR A 9 -1.45 -12.67 -2.78
N ALA A 10 -0.96 -11.71 -1.99
CA ALA A 10 -1.74 -10.52 -1.63
C ALA A 10 -2.05 -9.65 -2.85
N LEU A 11 -1.07 -9.48 -3.74
CA LEU A 11 -1.20 -8.70 -4.97
C LEU A 11 -2.20 -9.35 -5.92
N ARG A 12 -2.10 -10.67 -6.15
CA ARG A 12 -3.02 -11.41 -7.01
C ARG A 12 -4.45 -11.43 -6.47
N LEU A 13 -4.60 -11.49 -5.15
CA LEU A 13 -5.92 -11.35 -4.52
C LEU A 13 -6.50 -9.96 -4.78
N ALA A 14 -5.70 -8.91 -4.55
CA ALA A 14 -6.12 -7.53 -4.76
C ALA A 14 -6.46 -7.24 -6.24
N GLU A 15 -5.67 -7.76 -7.17
CA GLU A 15 -5.94 -7.67 -8.61
C GLU A 15 -7.24 -8.38 -8.98
N GLY A 16 -7.46 -9.60 -8.49
CA GLY A 16 -8.71 -10.33 -8.68
C GLY A 16 -9.93 -9.60 -8.10
N MET A 17 -9.79 -8.98 -6.92
CA MET A 17 -10.85 -8.15 -6.34
C MET A 17 -11.17 -6.93 -7.23
N ALA A 18 -10.15 -6.26 -7.78
CA ALA A 18 -10.33 -5.14 -8.68
C ALA A 18 -10.99 -5.58 -10.01
N GLU A 19 -10.63 -6.76 -10.55
CA GLU A 19 -11.26 -7.36 -11.73
C GLU A 19 -12.75 -7.69 -11.50
N GLU A 20 -13.13 -8.04 -10.27
CA GLU A 20 -14.53 -8.23 -9.84
C GLU A 20 -15.28 -6.91 -9.58
N GLY A 21 -14.61 -5.76 -9.74
CA GLY A 21 -15.20 -4.43 -9.60
C GLY A 21 -15.12 -3.85 -8.18
N CYS A 22 -14.36 -4.47 -7.27
CA CYS A 22 -14.11 -3.91 -5.95
C CYS A 22 -13.15 -2.73 -6.03
N GLN A 23 -13.42 -1.71 -5.23
CA GLN A 23 -12.46 -0.65 -4.94
C GLN A 23 -11.40 -1.17 -3.96
N VAL A 24 -10.12 -1.02 -4.30
CA VAL A 24 -9.01 -1.58 -3.53
C VAL A 24 -8.00 -0.50 -3.20
N SER A 25 -7.70 -0.33 -1.92
CA SER A 25 -6.63 0.55 -1.44
C SER A 25 -5.59 -0.26 -0.67
N PHE A 26 -4.32 0.13 -0.80
CA PHE A 26 -3.20 -0.48 -0.09
C PHE A 26 -2.74 0.41 1.04
N LEU A 27 -2.44 -0.18 2.19
CA LEU A 27 -1.76 0.48 3.29
C LEU A 27 -0.53 -0.34 3.69
N PHE A 28 0.66 0.24 3.49
CA PHE A 28 1.90 -0.37 3.94
C PHE A 28 2.29 0.17 5.32
N ILE A 29 2.48 -0.73 6.27
CA ILE A 29 2.92 -0.45 7.65
C ILE A 29 4.19 -1.22 7.97
N GLY A 30 4.94 -0.76 8.97
CA GLY A 30 6.17 -1.37 9.46
C GLY A 30 7.17 -1.69 8.34
N GLY A 31 7.57 -2.95 8.23
CA GLY A 31 8.49 -3.44 7.18
C GLY A 31 7.98 -3.19 5.76
N GLY A 32 6.66 -3.16 5.57
CA GLY A 32 6.01 -2.97 4.28
C GLY A 32 6.31 -1.61 3.65
N CYS A 33 6.63 -0.58 4.46
CA CYS A 33 6.99 0.75 3.99
C CYS A 33 8.18 0.76 3.02
N ARG A 34 9.02 -0.28 3.02
CA ARG A 34 10.13 -0.39 2.05
C ARG A 34 9.63 -0.55 0.61
N HIS A 35 8.46 -1.15 0.41
CA HIS A 35 7.85 -1.29 -0.91
C HIS A 35 7.39 0.05 -1.47
N ALA A 36 6.95 0.96 -0.60
CA ALA A 36 6.51 2.30 -0.95
C ALA A 36 7.59 3.21 -1.54
N ALA A 37 8.88 2.82 -1.43
CA ALA A 37 9.99 3.52 -2.07
C ALA A 37 10.38 2.92 -3.44
N ASP A 38 9.70 1.85 -3.88
CA ASP A 38 9.95 1.24 -5.18
C ASP A 38 9.26 2.03 -6.30
N ARG A 39 10.04 2.55 -7.25
CA ARG A 39 9.53 3.32 -8.40
C ARG A 39 8.63 2.51 -9.32
N GLY A 40 8.68 1.18 -9.28
CA GLY A 40 7.78 0.30 -10.03
C GLY A 40 6.44 0.06 -9.35
N LEU A 41 6.25 0.53 -8.11
CA LEU A 41 5.05 0.25 -7.31
C LEU A 41 3.78 0.80 -7.96
N GLU A 42 3.80 2.06 -8.40
CA GLU A 42 2.64 2.70 -9.03
C GLU A 42 2.17 1.91 -10.26
N GLY A 43 3.11 1.51 -11.13
CA GLY A 43 2.80 0.70 -12.30
C GLY A 43 2.24 -0.67 -11.94
N ALA A 44 2.75 -1.29 -10.88
CA ALA A 44 2.27 -2.59 -10.38
C ALA A 44 0.89 -2.49 -9.72
N LEU A 45 0.56 -1.34 -9.12
CA LEU A 45 -0.67 -1.09 -8.39
C LEU A 45 -1.60 -0.11 -9.09
N ARG A 46 -1.50 0.05 -10.41
CA ARG A 46 -2.32 0.99 -11.19
C ARG A 46 -3.83 0.77 -11.10
N PHE A 47 -4.24 -0.42 -10.62
CA PHE A 47 -5.64 -0.78 -10.40
C PHE A 47 -6.15 -0.33 -9.02
N ALA A 48 -5.25 0.06 -8.11
CA ALA A 48 -5.62 0.53 -6.79
C ALA A 48 -6.23 1.92 -6.86
N GLU A 49 -7.20 2.17 -5.99
CA GLU A 49 -7.77 3.50 -5.77
C GLU A 49 -6.81 4.40 -4.99
N GLY A 50 -6.07 3.81 -4.04
CA GLY A 50 -5.10 4.53 -3.21
C GLY A 50 -3.96 3.64 -2.75
N ILE A 51 -2.78 4.24 -2.63
CA ILE A 51 -1.59 3.60 -2.09
C ILE A 51 -1.10 4.47 -0.92
N HIS A 52 -1.16 3.91 0.28
CA HIS A 52 -0.92 4.64 1.52
C HIS A 52 0.23 4.01 2.32
N VAL A 53 0.87 4.84 3.13
CA VAL A 53 1.85 4.41 4.14
C VAL A 53 1.58 5.08 5.47
N LEU A 54 1.90 4.41 6.58
CA LEU A 54 1.92 5.07 7.88
C LEU A 54 3.15 5.98 7.98
N ARG A 55 2.91 7.27 8.17
CA ARG A 55 3.92 8.33 8.15
C ARG A 55 4.99 8.12 9.21
N GLU A 56 4.59 7.66 10.39
CA GLU A 56 5.48 7.40 11.52
C GLU A 56 6.49 6.28 11.17
N ASP A 57 6.03 5.19 10.56
CA ASP A 57 6.90 4.08 10.16
C ASP A 57 7.88 4.50 9.08
N CYS A 58 7.40 5.23 8.06
CA CYS A 58 8.27 5.77 7.02
C CYS A 58 9.29 6.78 7.57
N ARG A 59 8.90 7.59 8.56
CA ARG A 59 9.82 8.54 9.22
C ARG A 59 10.92 7.79 9.96
N ASP A 60 10.57 6.80 10.76
CA ASP A 60 11.51 6.03 11.57
C ASP A 60 12.49 5.23 10.71
N MET A 61 12.08 4.87 9.49
CA MET A 61 12.93 4.24 8.48
C MET A 61 13.71 5.23 7.58
N GLY A 62 13.46 6.53 7.69
CA GLY A 62 14.08 7.55 6.83
C GLY A 62 13.60 7.51 5.37
N LEU A 63 12.39 7.02 5.11
CA LEU A 63 11.82 6.79 3.78
C LEU A 63 10.93 7.92 3.26
N LEU A 64 10.50 8.87 4.10
CA LEU A 64 9.54 9.92 3.70
C LEU A 64 9.96 10.73 2.46
N GLY A 65 11.26 10.99 2.29
CA GLY A 65 11.79 11.71 1.12
C GLY A 65 11.97 10.84 -0.14
N SER A 66 11.67 9.55 -0.05
CA SER A 66 11.94 8.53 -1.07
C SER A 66 10.70 7.78 -1.52
N LEU A 67 9.51 8.21 -1.09
CA LEU A 67 8.25 7.59 -1.49
C LEU A 67 8.07 7.67 -3.00
N ALA A 68 7.52 6.61 -3.59
CA ALA A 68 7.17 6.56 -4.99
C ALA A 68 6.05 7.57 -5.30
N GLU A 69 5.93 7.94 -6.57
CA GLU A 69 4.84 8.78 -7.04
C GLU A 69 3.49 8.09 -6.80
N GLY A 70 2.46 8.86 -6.45
CA GLY A 70 1.14 8.33 -6.11
C GLY A 70 1.00 7.71 -4.72
N VAL A 71 2.08 7.59 -3.94
CA VAL A 71 2.03 7.11 -2.55
C VAL A 71 1.73 8.25 -1.58
N GLU A 72 0.71 8.08 -0.76
CA GLU A 72 0.32 9.03 0.27
C GLU A 72 0.77 8.59 1.67
N ALA A 73 1.39 9.51 2.42
CA ALA A 73 1.74 9.27 3.83
C ALA A 73 0.65 9.81 4.77
N VAL A 74 -0.04 8.90 5.45
CA VAL A 74 -1.11 9.19 6.42
C VAL A 74 -0.59 9.04 7.86
N ASP A 75 -1.16 9.78 8.80
CA ASP A 75 -0.95 9.52 10.23
C ASP A 75 -1.92 8.45 10.75
N TYR A 76 -1.88 8.21 12.06
CA TYR A 76 -2.77 7.28 12.73
C TYR A 76 -4.26 7.61 12.55
N GLU A 77 -4.64 8.90 12.58
CA GLU A 77 -6.04 9.29 12.35
C GLU A 77 -6.46 8.96 10.92
N GLY A 78 -5.65 9.34 9.91
CA GLY A 78 -5.91 8.97 8.53
C GLY A 78 -5.92 7.46 8.27
N TRP A 79 -5.11 6.68 9.00
CA TRP A 79 -5.19 5.22 8.98
C TRP A 79 -6.54 4.72 9.50
N VAL A 80 -7.00 5.22 10.64
CA VAL A 80 -8.31 4.83 11.21
C VAL A 80 -9.42 5.17 10.23
N ASP A 81 -9.42 6.38 9.66
CA ASP A 81 -10.42 6.81 8.68
C ASP A 81 -10.45 5.88 7.45
N LEU A 82 -9.28 5.47 6.94
CA LEU A 82 -9.17 4.49 5.84
C LEU A 82 -9.78 3.14 6.21
N LEU A 83 -9.54 2.64 7.44
CA LEU A 83 -10.11 1.38 7.88
C LEU A 83 -11.64 1.45 8.02
N GLU A 84 -12.16 2.56 8.54
CA GLU A 84 -13.60 2.77 8.72
C GLU A 84 -14.34 2.93 7.40
N ALA A 85 -13.67 3.45 6.37
CA ALA A 85 -14.23 3.54 5.02
C ALA A 85 -14.31 2.18 4.29
N CYS A 86 -13.53 1.19 4.71
CA CYS A 86 -13.47 -0.12 4.06
C CYS A 86 -14.55 -1.08 4.58
N GLU A 87 -15.29 -1.71 3.66
CA GLU A 87 -16.23 -2.79 4.02
C GLU A 87 -15.50 -4.05 4.55
N LYS A 88 -14.24 -4.24 4.15
CA LYS A 88 -13.40 -5.38 4.53
C LYS A 88 -11.93 -5.00 4.54
N VAL A 89 -11.21 -5.55 5.51
CA VAL A 89 -9.75 -5.40 5.63
C VAL A 89 -9.10 -6.77 5.55
N VAL A 90 -8.05 -6.88 4.74
CA VAL A 90 -7.21 -8.09 4.63
C VAL A 90 -5.79 -7.69 5.00
N SER A 91 -5.17 -8.43 5.92
CA SER A 91 -3.80 -8.19 6.38
C SER A 91 -2.88 -9.32 5.93
N TRP A 92 -1.67 -8.96 5.52
CA TRP A 92 -0.61 -9.91 5.16
C TRP A 92 0.67 -9.60 5.94
N ASN A 93 1.45 -10.64 6.24
CA ASN A 93 2.78 -10.54 6.86
C ASN A 93 3.80 -11.24 5.97
#